data_AF-A0A7K0PB14-F1
#
_entry.id   AF-A0A7K0PB14-F1
#
_cell.length_a   1.000
_cell.length_b   1.000
_cell.length_c   1.000
_cell.angle_alpha   90.00
_cell.angle_beta   90.00
_cell.angle_gamma   90.00
#
_symmetry.space_group_name_H-M   'P 1'
#
loop_
_entity.id
_entity.type
_entity.pdbx_description
1 polymer ?
#
loop_
_entity_poly.entity_id
_entity_poly.type
_entity_poly.pdbx_seq_one_letter_code
_entity_poly.pdbx_strand_id
1 'polypeptide(L)'
;MRQRADRARAKGRERRDQVRERTRERTEQVRERTDQVRDRAMERTEQVRERTRELTEPARMTVYRLFGIDRSGPPPIETLAGQPLRVWTIPNAVGLLRLALIPVFLVLALSSDDGTRLLPALLFALIAASDYLDGFLARLTGQYSRFGTLLDPITDRALVVAGGIVCWHFDLLPREALAVLVLRELYTTDAARRALKKDVRLGVNWWGRLAVWPLMAGLFAALVGVGWPAKVAVVVGVGMAIMATLKYERDGRRQLRERAAAAQAADGPATGADTGA
;
A
#
# COMPACT_ATOMS: atom_id res chain seq x y z
N MET A 1 51.37 -55.76 -59.07
CA MET A 1 50.07 -55.83 -58.35
C MET A 1 50.16 -55.51 -56.84
N ARG A 2 51.26 -55.81 -56.12
CA ARG A 2 51.40 -55.55 -54.67
C ARG A 2 51.28 -54.07 -54.24
N GLN A 3 51.88 -53.13 -54.98
CA GLN A 3 51.81 -51.69 -54.66
C GLN A 3 50.38 -51.08 -54.66
N ARG A 4 49.44 -51.62 -55.45
CA ARG A 4 48.05 -51.13 -55.46
C ARG A 4 47.26 -51.61 -54.23
N ALA A 5 47.57 -52.81 -53.72
CA ALA A 5 46.94 -53.35 -52.51
C ALA A 5 47.40 -52.62 -51.24
N ASP A 6 48.68 -52.27 -51.15
CA ASP A 6 49.22 -51.53 -49.99
C ASP A 6 48.71 -50.09 -49.92
N ARG A 7 48.60 -49.40 -51.07
CA ARG A 7 48.00 -48.06 -51.13
C ARG A 7 46.51 -48.06 -50.74
N ALA A 8 45.75 -49.09 -51.13
CA ALA A 8 44.36 -49.23 -50.72
C ALA A 8 44.21 -49.48 -49.20
N ARG A 9 45.12 -50.27 -48.61
CA ARG A 9 45.15 -50.52 -47.16
C ARG A 9 45.58 -49.29 -46.36
N ALA A 10 46.50 -48.47 -46.86
CA ALA A 10 46.90 -47.20 -46.24
C ALA A 10 45.73 -46.18 -46.25
N LYS A 11 45.09 -46.00 -47.41
CA LYS A 11 43.93 -45.10 -47.57
C LYS A 11 42.73 -45.50 -46.70
N GLY A 12 42.57 -46.81 -46.46
CA GLY A 12 41.55 -47.35 -45.56
C GLY A 12 41.88 -47.25 -44.07
N ARG A 13 43.14 -47.01 -43.69
CA ARG A 13 43.54 -46.67 -42.32
C ARG A 13 43.34 -45.18 -42.06
N GLU A 14 43.82 -44.32 -42.96
CA GLU A 14 43.60 -42.86 -42.89
C GLU A 14 42.12 -42.49 -42.79
N ARG A 15 41.24 -43.13 -43.60
CA ARG A 15 39.79 -42.91 -43.49
C ARG A 15 39.21 -43.34 -42.14
N ARG A 16 39.74 -44.41 -41.54
CA ARG A 16 39.27 -44.87 -40.21
C ARG A 16 39.75 -43.95 -39.10
N ASP A 17 40.96 -43.42 -39.22
CA ASP A 17 41.52 -42.48 -38.25
C ASP A 17 40.78 -41.14 -38.33
N GLN A 18 40.50 -40.61 -39.53
CA GLN A 18 39.66 -39.42 -39.71
C GLN A 18 38.23 -39.60 -39.17
N VAL A 19 37.63 -40.78 -39.35
CA VAL A 19 36.28 -41.05 -38.82
C VAL A 19 36.32 -41.13 -37.29
N ARG A 20 37.34 -41.75 -36.70
CA ARG A 20 37.52 -41.78 -35.24
C ARG A 20 37.72 -40.40 -34.64
N GLU A 21 38.54 -39.57 -35.27
CA GLU A 21 38.83 -38.21 -34.82
C GLU A 21 37.58 -37.33 -34.86
N ARG A 22 36.85 -37.32 -35.99
CA ARG A 22 35.56 -36.60 -36.08
C ARG A 22 34.52 -37.10 -35.08
N THR A 23 34.50 -38.40 -34.80
CA THR A 23 33.57 -38.96 -33.80
C THR A 23 33.93 -38.48 -32.40
N ARG A 24 35.23 -38.41 -32.07
CA ARG A 24 35.73 -37.91 -30.79
C ARG A 24 35.42 -36.42 -30.61
N GLU A 25 35.72 -35.59 -31.60
CA GLU A 25 35.40 -34.15 -31.59
C GLU A 25 33.90 -33.91 -31.39
N ARG A 26 33.05 -34.66 -32.10
CA ARG A 26 31.59 -34.55 -31.96
C ARG A 26 31.10 -34.97 -30.58
N THR A 27 31.76 -35.94 -29.95
CA THR A 27 31.43 -36.40 -28.60
C THR A 27 31.85 -35.38 -27.55
N GLU A 28 33.03 -34.78 -27.69
CA GLU A 28 33.52 -33.70 -26.83
C GLU A 28 32.61 -32.45 -26.96
N GLN A 29 32.24 -32.08 -28.18
CA GLN A 29 31.35 -30.94 -28.43
C GLN A 29 29.93 -31.13 -27.87
N VAL A 30 29.41 -32.36 -27.90
CA VAL A 30 28.12 -32.69 -27.26
C VAL A 30 28.23 -32.62 -25.74
N ARG A 31 29.35 -33.10 -25.17
CA ARG A 31 29.61 -33.03 -23.72
C ARG A 31 29.68 -31.59 -23.23
N GLU A 32 30.43 -30.73 -23.90
CA GLU A 32 30.54 -29.30 -23.57
C GLU A 32 29.19 -28.58 -23.62
N ARG A 33 28.37 -28.86 -24.64
CA ARG A 33 27.01 -28.30 -24.72
C ARG A 33 26.12 -28.78 -23.58
N THR A 34 26.26 -30.04 -23.18
CA THR A 34 25.47 -30.64 -22.10
C THR A 34 25.86 -30.02 -20.76
N ASP A 35 27.15 -29.83 -20.52
CA ASP A 35 27.67 -29.16 -19.32
C ASP A 35 27.21 -27.68 -19.28
N GLN A 36 27.28 -26.96 -20.39
CA GLN A 36 26.75 -25.58 -20.49
C GLN A 36 25.26 -25.46 -20.14
N VAL A 37 24.43 -26.40 -20.61
CA VAL A 37 22.99 -26.39 -20.32
C VAL A 37 22.74 -26.70 -18.84
N ARG A 38 23.50 -27.62 -18.26
CA ARG A 38 23.41 -27.97 -16.84
C ARG A 38 23.79 -26.78 -15.96
N ASP A 39 24.88 -26.10 -16.28
CA ASP A 39 25.38 -24.98 -15.48
C ASP A 39 24.39 -23.80 -15.52
N ARG A 40 23.84 -23.47 -16.69
CA ARG A 40 22.77 -22.45 -16.79
C ARG A 40 21.50 -22.82 -16.03
N ALA A 41 21.16 -24.11 -15.99
CA ALA A 41 20.00 -24.59 -15.22
C ALA A 41 20.26 -24.46 -13.71
N MET A 42 21.47 -24.79 -13.25
CA MET A 42 21.90 -24.61 -11.86
C MET A 42 21.86 -23.13 -11.46
N GLU A 43 22.46 -22.23 -12.25
CA GLU A 43 22.45 -20.78 -11.99
C GLU A 43 21.03 -20.22 -11.88
N ARG A 44 20.12 -20.62 -12.78
CA ARG A 44 18.71 -20.21 -12.69
C ARG A 44 18.04 -20.73 -11.43
N THR A 45 18.33 -21.97 -11.03
CA THR A 45 17.75 -22.58 -9.83
C THR A 45 18.25 -21.88 -8.58
N GLU A 46 19.54 -21.53 -8.52
CA GLU A 46 20.12 -20.72 -7.46
C GLU A 46 19.53 -19.31 -7.42
N GLN A 47 19.41 -18.62 -8.56
CA GLN A 47 18.77 -17.30 -8.62
C GLN A 47 17.31 -17.33 -8.14
N VAL A 48 16.54 -18.35 -8.52
CA VAL A 48 15.16 -18.52 -8.04
C VAL A 48 15.16 -18.80 -6.54
N ARG A 49 16.09 -19.62 -6.04
CA ARG A 49 16.21 -19.92 -4.60
C ARG A 49 16.60 -18.68 -3.80
N GLU A 50 17.52 -17.86 -4.29
CA GLU A 50 17.92 -16.59 -3.65
C GLU A 50 16.77 -15.60 -3.63
N ARG A 51 16.08 -15.36 -4.76
CA ARG A 51 14.88 -14.52 -4.78
C ARG A 51 13.78 -15.04 -3.86
N THR A 52 13.59 -16.35 -3.82
CA THR A 52 12.62 -16.97 -2.90
C THR A 52 13.05 -16.74 -1.45
N ARG A 53 14.33 -16.86 -1.14
CA ARG A 53 14.88 -16.60 0.19
C ARG A 53 14.73 -15.13 0.60
N GLU A 54 15.01 -14.18 -0.29
CA GLU A 54 14.76 -12.75 -0.05
C GLU A 54 13.28 -12.44 0.20
N LEU A 55 12.37 -13.13 -0.49
CA LEU A 55 10.92 -13.00 -0.30
C LEU A 55 10.40 -13.69 0.98
N THR A 56 11.12 -14.70 1.48
CA THR A 56 10.70 -15.53 2.62
C THR A 56 11.42 -15.16 3.93
N GLU A 57 12.56 -14.46 3.89
CA GLU A 57 13.19 -13.95 5.11
C GLU A 57 12.24 -12.96 5.77
N PRO A 58 11.77 -13.23 7.02
CA PRO A 58 10.92 -12.31 7.72
C PRO A 58 11.72 -11.04 7.94
N ALA A 59 11.41 -9.98 7.19
CA ALA A 59 12.05 -8.69 7.34
C ALA A 59 12.04 -8.32 8.82
N ARG A 60 13.22 -8.33 9.47
CA ARG A 60 13.34 -7.97 10.88
C ARG A 60 12.68 -6.61 11.06
N MET A 61 11.57 -6.59 11.80
CA MET A 61 10.79 -5.37 12.01
C MET A 61 11.64 -4.35 12.74
N THR A 62 12.13 -3.34 12.01
CA THR A 62 12.79 -2.19 12.63
C THR A 62 11.81 -1.49 13.57
N VAL A 63 12.30 -0.90 14.66
CA VAL A 63 11.48 -0.12 15.60
C VAL A 63 10.61 0.92 14.87
N TYR A 64 11.15 1.59 13.85
CA TYR A 64 10.40 2.54 13.02
C TYR A 64 9.19 1.94 12.28
N ARG A 65 9.24 0.66 11.89
CA ARG A 65 8.09 -0.06 11.30
C ARG A 65 7.10 -0.46 12.38
N LEU A 66 7.57 -0.89 13.55
CA LEU A 66 6.72 -1.21 14.70
C LEU A 66 5.96 0.02 15.22
N PHE A 67 6.51 1.23 15.11
CA PHE A 67 5.82 2.50 15.41
C PHE A 67 5.12 3.12 14.19
N GLY A 68 5.35 2.59 12.98
CA GLY A 68 4.52 2.91 11.81
C GLY A 68 4.85 4.29 11.25
N ILE A 69 6.06 4.72 11.59
CA ILE A 69 6.76 5.84 11.01
C ILE A 69 7.22 5.43 9.61
N ASP A 70 7.76 4.21 9.49
CA ASP A 70 8.05 3.58 8.21
C ASP A 70 6.94 2.60 7.82
N ARG A 71 6.25 2.89 6.71
CA ARG A 71 5.26 2.00 6.06
C ARG A 71 5.71 1.60 4.65
N SER A 72 7.01 1.71 4.37
CA SER A 72 7.56 1.41 3.05
C SER A 72 7.55 -0.10 2.84
N GLY A 73 6.65 -0.59 2.00
CA GLY A 73 6.53 -2.01 1.67
C GLY A 73 5.19 -2.37 1.05
N PRO A 74 5.09 -3.54 0.40
CA PRO A 74 3.80 -4.05 -0.05
C PRO A 74 2.88 -4.28 1.17
N PRO A 75 1.56 -3.99 1.04
CA PRO A 75 0.62 -4.26 2.12
C PRO A 75 0.60 -5.76 2.45
N PRO A 76 0.32 -6.14 3.71
CA PRO A 76 0.21 -7.54 4.10
C PRO A 76 -0.82 -8.28 3.23
N ILE A 77 -0.52 -9.51 2.85
CA ILE A 77 -1.33 -10.28 1.90
C ILE A 77 -2.78 -10.41 2.42
N GLU A 78 -2.96 -10.53 3.73
CA GLU A 78 -4.24 -10.66 4.44
C GLU A 78 -5.17 -9.44 4.29
N THR A 79 -4.62 -8.28 3.91
CA THR A 79 -5.39 -7.04 3.69
C THR A 79 -5.88 -6.89 2.25
N LEU A 80 -5.41 -7.74 1.33
CA LEU A 80 -5.72 -7.64 -0.10
C LEU A 80 -7.18 -7.99 -0.41
N ALA A 81 -7.72 -7.38 -1.46
CA ALA A 81 -9.04 -7.72 -1.99
C ALA A 81 -9.09 -9.21 -2.39
N GLY A 82 -10.17 -9.89 -2.02
CA GLY A 82 -10.35 -11.33 -2.24
C GLY A 82 -9.95 -12.22 -1.05
N GLN A 83 -9.20 -11.69 -0.08
CA GLN A 83 -8.94 -12.42 1.16
C GLN A 83 -10.17 -12.50 2.08
N PRO A 84 -10.27 -13.52 2.95
CA PRO A 84 -11.32 -13.60 3.97
C PRO A 84 -11.22 -12.42 4.94
N LEU A 85 -12.37 -11.97 5.44
CA LEU A 85 -12.46 -10.78 6.29
C LEU A 85 -11.73 -10.92 7.63
N ARG A 86 -11.63 -12.14 8.20
CA ARG A 86 -10.98 -12.44 9.49
C ARG A 86 -11.32 -11.43 10.59
N VAL A 87 -12.58 -11.46 11.04
CA VAL A 87 -13.12 -10.50 12.01
C VAL A 87 -12.46 -10.66 13.39
N TRP A 88 -12.22 -11.88 13.83
CA TRP A 88 -11.70 -12.19 15.17
C TRP A 88 -10.17 -12.04 15.24
N THR A 89 -9.70 -10.80 15.38
CA THR A 89 -8.31 -10.48 15.68
C THR A 89 -8.24 -9.47 16.83
N ILE A 90 -7.13 -9.42 17.54
CA ILE A 90 -6.94 -8.47 18.65
C ILE A 90 -7.07 -7.02 18.16
N PRO A 91 -6.46 -6.61 17.01
CA PRO A 91 -6.63 -5.27 16.47
C PRO A 91 -8.09 -4.94 16.15
N ASN A 92 -8.82 -5.87 15.51
CA ASN A 92 -10.22 -5.63 15.17
C ASN A 92 -11.12 -5.52 16.41
N ALA A 93 -10.82 -6.25 17.49
CA ALA A 93 -11.56 -6.12 18.73
C ALA A 93 -11.42 -4.71 19.33
N VAL A 94 -10.22 -4.14 19.27
CA VAL A 94 -9.96 -2.74 19.66
C VAL A 94 -10.70 -1.77 18.75
N GLY A 95 -10.67 -1.97 17.42
CA GLY A 95 -11.42 -1.14 16.47
C GLY A 95 -12.94 -1.21 16.65
N LEU A 96 -13.51 -2.38 16.93
CA LEU A 96 -14.93 -2.55 17.22
C LEU A 96 -15.32 -1.91 18.55
N LEU A 97 -14.49 -2.04 19.58
CA LEU A 97 -14.69 -1.33 20.84
C LEU A 97 -14.65 0.19 20.62
N ARG A 98 -13.70 0.71 19.83
CA ARG A 98 -13.65 2.13 19.46
C ARG A 98 -14.96 2.58 18.83
N LEU A 99 -15.45 1.82 17.84
CA LEU A 99 -16.71 2.15 17.16
C LEU A 99 -17.90 2.16 18.13
N ALA A 100 -17.95 1.22 19.08
CA ALA A 100 -19.00 1.17 20.11
C ALA A 100 -18.90 2.32 21.12
N LEU A 101 -17.70 2.84 21.40
CA LEU A 101 -17.49 3.97 22.31
C LEU A 101 -17.89 5.32 21.71
N ILE A 102 -17.95 5.46 20.37
CA ILE A 102 -18.34 6.73 19.72
C ILE A 102 -19.78 7.15 20.07
N PRO A 103 -20.81 6.28 19.98
CA PRO A 103 -22.15 6.60 20.48
C PRO A 103 -22.19 6.95 21.96
N VAL A 104 -21.42 6.26 22.80
CA VAL A 104 -21.33 6.55 24.24
C VAL A 104 -20.75 7.95 24.47
N PHE A 105 -19.71 8.31 23.74
CA PHE A 105 -19.15 9.67 23.74
C PHE A 105 -20.21 10.71 23.36
N LEU A 106 -20.95 10.48 22.28
CA LEU A 106 -22.00 11.42 21.83
C LEU A 106 -23.07 11.63 22.90
N VAL A 107 -23.58 10.55 23.51
CA VAL A 107 -24.60 10.65 24.57
C VAL A 107 -24.06 11.44 25.77
N LEU A 108 -22.84 11.13 26.23
CA LEU A 108 -22.25 11.82 27.38
C LEU A 108 -21.96 13.30 27.09
N ALA A 109 -21.47 13.61 25.89
CA ALA A 109 -21.14 14.97 25.49
C ALA A 109 -22.40 15.82 25.29
N LEU A 110 -23.41 15.31 24.58
CA LEU A 110 -24.65 16.03 24.30
C LEU A 110 -25.58 16.14 25.51
N SER A 111 -25.43 15.27 26.52
CA SER A 111 -26.17 15.39 27.79
C SER A 111 -25.54 16.39 28.77
N SER A 112 -24.43 17.04 28.39
CA SER A 112 -23.83 18.11 29.19
C SER A 112 -24.47 19.47 28.91
N ASP A 113 -24.32 20.41 29.84
CA ASP A 113 -24.94 21.73 29.71
C ASP A 113 -24.27 22.61 28.63
N ASP A 114 -22.96 22.44 28.45
CA ASP A 114 -22.12 23.34 27.64
C ASP A 114 -21.17 22.61 26.66
N GLY A 115 -21.16 21.27 26.64
CA GLY A 115 -20.27 20.49 25.78
C GLY A 115 -18.81 20.42 26.25
N THR A 116 -18.45 21.00 27.41
CA THR A 116 -17.05 21.14 27.85
C THR A 116 -16.67 20.28 29.07
N ARG A 117 -17.47 19.24 29.36
CA ARG A 117 -17.22 18.35 30.50
C ARG A 117 -15.96 17.50 30.27
N LEU A 118 -15.17 17.36 31.33
CA LEU A 118 -13.92 16.59 31.32
C LEU A 118 -14.11 15.11 30.93
N LEU A 119 -15.17 14.45 31.38
CA LEU A 119 -15.40 13.03 31.13
C LEU A 119 -15.58 12.72 29.62
N PRO A 120 -16.48 13.38 28.87
CA PRO A 120 -16.54 13.26 27.42
C PRO A 120 -15.24 13.60 26.69
N ALA A 121 -14.51 14.63 27.15
CA ALA A 121 -13.24 15.01 26.55
C ALA A 121 -12.17 13.91 26.71
N LEU A 122 -12.05 13.31 27.91
CA LEU A 122 -11.16 12.18 28.17
C LEU A 122 -11.56 10.95 27.36
N LEU A 123 -12.86 10.68 27.24
CA LEU A 123 -13.35 9.59 26.41
C LEU A 123 -13.01 9.81 24.93
N PHE A 124 -13.21 11.03 24.41
CA PHE A 124 -12.80 11.39 23.04
C PHE A 124 -11.31 11.15 22.81
N ALA A 125 -10.45 11.59 23.74
CA ALA A 125 -9.01 11.38 23.66
C ALA A 125 -8.64 9.89 23.69
N LEU A 126 -9.31 9.08 24.53
CA LEU A 126 -9.11 7.64 24.60
C LEU A 126 -9.49 6.95 23.27
N ILE A 127 -10.63 7.31 22.70
CA ILE A 127 -11.09 6.79 21.41
C ILE A 127 -10.09 7.16 20.31
N ALA A 128 -9.64 8.43 20.26
CA ALA A 128 -8.63 8.88 19.29
C ALA A 128 -7.29 8.14 19.45
N ALA A 129 -6.82 7.96 20.69
CA ALA A 129 -5.56 7.27 20.96
C ALA A 129 -5.62 5.77 20.62
N SER A 130 -6.80 5.15 20.72
CA SER A 130 -6.99 3.73 20.41
C SER A 130 -6.77 3.39 18.93
N ASP A 131 -6.79 4.37 18.01
CA ASP A 131 -6.41 4.24 16.59
C ASP A 131 -4.94 3.98 16.35
N TYR A 132 -4.11 4.55 17.21
CA TYR A 132 -2.71 4.19 17.14
C TYR A 132 -2.46 2.79 17.70
N LEU A 133 -3.25 2.39 18.71
CA LEU A 133 -3.06 1.16 19.46
C LEU A 133 -3.38 -0.10 18.66
N ASP A 134 -4.50 -0.16 17.93
CA ASP A 134 -4.84 -1.34 17.12
C ASP A 134 -3.85 -1.53 15.97
N GLY A 135 -3.41 -0.46 15.31
CA GLY A 135 -2.37 -0.51 14.28
C GLY A 135 -1.04 -0.97 14.87
N PHE A 136 -0.68 -0.54 16.09
CA PHE A 136 0.50 -1.02 16.80
C PHE A 136 0.38 -2.51 17.13
N LEU A 137 -0.77 -2.95 17.66
CA LEU A 137 -1.05 -4.34 17.97
C LEU A 137 -1.02 -5.23 16.72
N ALA A 138 -1.54 -4.76 15.58
CA ALA A 138 -1.47 -5.50 14.31
C ALA A 138 -0.02 -5.77 13.89
N ARG A 139 0.86 -4.78 14.07
CA ARG A 139 2.28 -4.87 13.73
C ARG A 139 3.08 -5.70 14.74
N LEU A 140 2.72 -5.62 16.02
CA LEU A 140 3.35 -6.40 17.08
C LEU A 140 2.97 -7.89 17.00
N THR A 141 1.69 -8.18 16.76
CA THR A 141 1.14 -9.54 16.74
C THR A 141 1.18 -10.20 15.36
N GLY A 142 1.46 -9.43 14.31
CA GLY A 142 1.36 -9.89 12.91
C GLY A 142 -0.08 -10.17 12.46
N GLN A 143 -1.09 -9.78 13.25
CA GLN A 143 -2.48 -10.01 12.93
C GLN A 143 -3.03 -8.90 12.03
N TYR A 144 -3.02 -9.12 10.73
CA TYR A 144 -3.67 -8.24 9.75
C TYR A 144 -4.98 -8.86 9.26
N SER A 145 -5.97 -8.00 8.98
CA SER A 145 -7.25 -8.45 8.44
C SER A 145 -7.81 -7.47 7.42
N ARG A 146 -8.48 -8.00 6.40
CA ARG A 146 -9.22 -7.21 5.43
C ARG A 146 -10.41 -6.47 6.07
N PHE A 147 -11.04 -7.05 7.10
CA PHE A 147 -12.12 -6.40 7.83
C PHE A 147 -11.66 -5.11 8.51
N GLY A 148 -10.55 -5.15 9.25
CA GLY A 148 -9.96 -3.98 9.90
C GLY A 148 -9.68 -2.88 8.88
N THR A 149 -8.99 -3.21 7.77
CA THR A 149 -8.69 -2.23 6.71
C THR A 149 -9.93 -1.57 6.10
N LEU A 150 -11.08 -2.24 6.08
CA LEU A 150 -12.35 -1.67 5.62
C LEU A 150 -13.03 -0.82 6.71
N LEU A 151 -12.84 -1.18 7.98
CA LEU A 151 -13.44 -0.54 9.13
C LEU A 151 -12.71 0.76 9.55
N ASP A 152 -11.38 0.81 9.39
CA ASP A 152 -10.56 1.95 9.84
C ASP A 152 -11.07 3.29 9.28
N PRO A 153 -11.28 3.47 7.95
CA PRO A 153 -11.71 4.75 7.40
C PRO A 153 -13.13 5.16 7.83
N ILE A 154 -13.95 4.18 8.23
CA ILE A 154 -15.31 4.43 8.75
C ILE A 154 -15.20 4.98 10.17
N THR A 155 -14.40 4.32 11.01
CA THR A 155 -14.26 4.67 12.43
C THR A 155 -13.54 6.01 12.60
N ASP A 156 -12.50 6.28 11.81
CA ASP A 156 -11.78 7.55 11.81
C ASP A 156 -12.71 8.73 11.53
N ARG A 157 -13.56 8.60 10.51
CA ARG A 157 -14.52 9.64 10.14
C ARG A 157 -15.64 9.77 11.15
N ALA A 158 -16.12 8.66 11.69
CA ALA A 158 -17.16 8.66 12.70
C ALA A 158 -16.74 9.46 13.93
N LEU A 159 -15.49 9.35 14.38
CA LEU A 159 -14.99 10.12 15.52
C LEU A 159 -14.89 11.63 15.21
N VAL A 160 -14.34 12.01 14.05
CA VAL A 160 -14.25 13.41 13.63
C VAL A 160 -15.63 14.05 13.52
N VAL A 161 -16.57 13.35 12.89
CA VAL A 161 -17.96 13.82 12.74
C VAL A 161 -18.64 13.90 14.11
N ALA A 162 -18.44 12.92 14.99
CA ALA A 162 -19.01 12.94 16.33
C ALA A 162 -18.51 14.15 17.15
N GLY A 163 -17.21 14.42 17.15
CA GLY A 163 -16.63 15.61 17.80
C GLY A 163 -17.17 16.90 17.17
N GLY A 164 -17.29 16.94 15.85
CA GLY A 164 -17.89 18.05 15.11
C GLY A 164 -19.35 18.31 15.46
N ILE A 165 -20.17 17.26 15.64
CA ILE A 165 -21.57 17.38 16.05
C ILE A 165 -21.70 18.06 17.42
N VAL A 166 -20.90 17.63 18.40
CA VAL A 166 -20.89 18.24 19.73
C VAL A 166 -20.48 19.71 19.64
N CYS A 167 -19.39 20.01 18.92
CA CYS A 167 -18.92 21.38 18.76
C CYS A 167 -19.89 22.28 18.00
N TRP A 168 -20.66 21.73 17.05
CA TRP A 168 -21.72 22.44 16.34
C TRP A 168 -22.90 22.74 17.26
N HIS A 169 -23.32 21.77 18.07
CA HIS A 169 -24.48 21.90 18.95
C HIS A 169 -24.28 22.97 20.02
N PHE A 170 -23.09 23.03 20.62
CA PHE A 170 -22.74 23.97 21.70
C PHE A 170 -21.97 25.21 21.21
N ASP A 171 -21.87 25.44 19.90
CA ASP A 171 -21.16 26.60 19.32
C ASP A 171 -19.69 26.76 19.76
N LEU A 172 -19.02 25.64 20.06
CA LEU A 172 -17.63 25.63 20.54
C LEU A 172 -16.63 26.02 19.44
N LEU A 173 -16.97 25.72 18.19
CA LEU A 173 -16.12 25.95 17.02
C LEU A 173 -16.89 26.69 15.91
N PRO A 174 -16.18 27.35 14.97
CA PRO A 174 -16.83 28.07 13.88
C PRO A 174 -17.60 27.08 13.00
N ARG A 175 -18.93 27.28 12.90
CA ARG A 175 -19.82 26.43 12.10
C ARG A 175 -19.34 26.30 10.65
N GLU A 176 -18.80 27.37 10.07
CA GLU A 176 -18.23 27.34 8.73
C GLU A 176 -17.08 26.34 8.58
N ALA A 177 -16.18 26.26 9.56
CA ALA A 177 -15.07 25.32 9.54
C ALA A 177 -15.57 23.86 9.66
N LEU A 178 -16.59 23.63 10.49
CA LEU A 178 -17.22 22.32 10.66
C LEU A 178 -18.00 21.87 9.41
N ALA A 179 -18.71 22.80 8.76
CA ALA A 179 -19.40 22.53 7.50
C ALA A 179 -18.40 22.14 6.40
N VAL A 180 -17.31 22.90 6.26
CA VAL A 180 -16.23 22.59 5.31
C VAL A 180 -15.58 21.25 5.63
N LEU A 181 -15.34 20.93 6.92
CA LEU A 181 -14.82 19.64 7.36
C LEU A 181 -15.71 18.48 6.88
N VAL A 182 -17.02 18.55 7.12
CA VAL A 182 -17.96 17.50 6.70
C VAL A 182 -18.02 17.38 5.18
N LEU A 183 -18.12 18.51 4.45
CA LEU A 183 -18.09 18.52 2.98
C LEU A 183 -16.81 17.88 2.44
N ARG A 184 -15.67 18.15 3.06
CA ARG A 184 -14.38 17.57 2.70
C ARG A 184 -14.35 16.05 2.93
N GLU A 185 -14.93 15.54 4.00
CA GLU A 185 -15.02 14.09 4.25
C GLU A 185 -15.90 13.38 3.21
N LEU A 186 -17.04 14.00 2.85
CA LEU A 186 -17.91 13.49 1.78
C LEU A 186 -17.17 13.47 0.43
N TYR A 187 -16.49 14.57 0.10
CA TYR A 187 -15.70 14.67 -1.13
C TYR A 187 -14.58 13.63 -1.19
N THR A 188 -13.82 13.46 -0.10
CA THR A 188 -12.70 12.51 -0.05
C THR A 188 -13.20 11.07 -0.17
N THR A 189 -14.37 10.77 0.39
CA THR A 189 -15.03 9.45 0.24
C THR A 189 -15.42 9.19 -1.21
N ASP A 190 -16.06 10.15 -1.87
CA ASP A 190 -16.46 10.03 -3.26
C ASP A 190 -15.23 9.92 -4.20
N ALA A 191 -14.21 10.76 -3.97
CA ALA A 191 -12.96 10.70 -4.71
C ALA A 191 -12.28 9.33 -4.58
N ALA A 192 -12.22 8.76 -3.37
CA ALA A 192 -11.67 7.43 -3.14
C ALA A 192 -12.45 6.33 -3.88
N ARG A 193 -13.80 6.39 -3.88
CA ARG A 193 -14.64 5.46 -4.64
C ARG A 193 -14.39 5.55 -6.15
N ARG A 194 -14.27 6.77 -6.69
CA ARG A 194 -13.96 6.98 -8.12
C ARG A 194 -12.56 6.51 -8.49
N ALA A 195 -11.57 6.67 -7.61
CA ALA A 195 -10.21 6.19 -7.82
C ALA A 195 -10.14 4.66 -7.87
N LEU A 196 -10.86 3.97 -6.97
CA LEU A 196 -10.94 2.50 -6.95
C LEU A 196 -11.49 1.94 -8.27
N LYS A 197 -12.52 2.59 -8.85
CA LYS A 197 -13.10 2.19 -10.14
C LYS A 197 -12.12 2.31 -11.33
N LYS A 198 -11.05 3.11 -11.19
CA LYS A 198 -10.07 3.37 -12.26
C LYS A 198 -8.74 2.63 -12.05
N ASP A 199 -8.67 1.71 -11.08
CA ASP A 199 -7.46 0.96 -10.69
C ASP A 199 -6.20 1.84 -10.54
N VAL A 200 -6.39 3.05 -9.98
CA VAL A 200 -5.28 3.96 -9.68
C VAL A 200 -4.81 3.68 -8.26
N ARG A 201 -3.64 3.07 -8.13
CA ARG A 201 -2.97 2.86 -6.84
C ARG A 201 -2.37 4.19 -6.39
N LEU A 202 -3.12 4.93 -5.58
CA LEU A 202 -2.70 6.25 -5.11
C LEU A 202 -1.82 6.11 -3.87
N GLY A 203 -0.59 6.60 -3.95
CA GLY A 203 0.37 6.61 -2.86
C GLY A 203 -0.06 7.49 -1.70
N VAL A 204 0.29 7.08 -0.48
CA VAL A 204 -0.06 7.79 0.76
C VAL A 204 0.70 9.12 0.82
N ASN A 205 -0.04 10.23 0.91
CA ASN A 205 0.53 11.57 1.02
C ASN A 205 0.73 11.95 2.50
N TRP A 206 1.98 12.22 2.91
CA TRP A 206 2.33 12.63 4.28
C TRP A 206 1.54 13.85 4.79
N TRP A 207 1.18 14.77 3.89
CA TRP A 207 0.38 15.96 4.22
C TRP A 207 -1.00 15.63 4.77
N GLY A 208 -1.62 14.54 4.30
CA GLY A 208 -2.92 14.08 4.83
C GLY A 208 -2.81 13.61 6.26
N ARG A 209 -1.70 12.95 6.62
CA ARG A 209 -1.43 12.48 7.99
C ARG A 209 -1.20 13.63 8.95
N LEU A 210 -0.43 14.64 8.51
CA LEU A 210 -0.12 15.80 9.34
C LEU A 210 -1.37 16.65 9.63
N ALA A 211 -2.30 16.75 8.68
CA ALA A 211 -3.54 17.53 8.84
C ALA A 211 -4.44 17.00 9.98
N VAL A 212 -4.37 15.71 10.32
CA VAL A 212 -5.19 15.09 11.37
C VAL A 212 -4.82 15.63 12.76
N TRP A 213 -3.55 15.93 13.00
CA TRP A 213 -3.06 16.39 14.31
C TRP A 213 -3.74 17.67 14.81
N PRO A 214 -3.69 18.79 14.07
CA PRO A 214 -4.38 20.02 14.48
C PRO A 214 -5.90 19.87 14.51
N LEU A 215 -6.48 19.03 13.65
CA LEU A 215 -7.92 18.72 13.66
C LEU A 215 -8.35 18.04 14.96
N MET A 216 -7.67 16.95 15.34
CA MET A 216 -7.96 16.21 16.58
C MET A 216 -7.63 17.04 17.82
N ALA A 217 -6.51 17.78 17.80
CA ALA A 217 -6.14 18.68 18.88
C ALA A 217 -7.16 19.81 19.06
N GLY A 218 -7.67 20.38 17.97
CA GLY A 218 -8.68 21.43 18.01
C GLY A 218 -10.04 20.94 18.53
N LEU A 219 -10.49 19.77 18.09
CA LEU A 219 -11.71 19.14 18.62
C LEU A 219 -11.58 18.82 20.11
N PHE A 220 -10.46 18.23 20.53
CA PHE A 220 -10.22 17.94 21.95
C PHE A 220 -10.13 19.23 22.78
N ALA A 221 -9.39 20.25 22.32
CA ALA A 221 -9.28 21.52 23.00
C ALA A 221 -10.65 22.21 23.17
N ALA A 222 -11.52 22.12 22.17
CA ALA A 222 -12.90 22.63 22.26
C ALA A 222 -13.68 21.92 23.37
N LEU A 223 -13.59 20.58 23.45
CA LEU A 223 -14.25 19.77 24.48
C LEU A 223 -13.72 20.01 25.91
N VAL A 224 -12.54 20.59 26.07
CA VAL A 224 -11.97 20.99 27.38
C VAL A 224 -12.27 22.47 27.69
N GLY A 225 -12.97 23.18 26.81
CA GLY A 225 -13.32 24.60 26.99
C GLY A 225 -12.20 25.58 26.60
N VAL A 226 -11.19 25.14 25.86
CA VAL A 226 -10.05 25.96 25.43
C VAL A 226 -10.42 26.72 24.14
N GLY A 227 -11.10 27.85 24.30
CA GLY A 227 -11.78 28.58 23.21
C GLY A 227 -10.92 28.94 21.98
N TRP A 228 -10.06 29.96 22.07
CA TRP A 228 -9.34 30.46 20.88
C TRP A 228 -8.32 29.46 20.29
N PRO A 229 -7.55 28.67 21.08
CA PRO A 229 -6.62 27.69 20.52
C PRO A 229 -7.35 26.59 19.75
N ALA A 230 -8.52 26.15 20.24
CA ALA A 230 -9.34 25.16 19.54
C ALA A 230 -9.77 25.67 18.15
N LYS A 231 -10.25 26.92 18.09
CA LYS A 231 -10.68 27.56 16.83
C LYS A 231 -9.52 27.63 15.83
N VAL A 232 -8.35 28.09 16.27
CA VAL A 232 -7.14 28.18 15.42
C VAL A 232 -6.73 26.79 14.93
N ALA A 233 -6.64 25.81 15.84
CA ALA A 233 -6.23 24.46 15.50
C ALA A 233 -7.18 23.80 14.48
N VAL A 234 -8.50 23.95 14.64
CA VAL A 234 -9.45 23.40 13.66
C VAL A 234 -9.37 24.10 12.31
N VAL A 235 -9.25 25.43 12.26
CA VAL A 235 -9.11 26.14 10.98
C VAL A 235 -7.82 25.74 10.26
N VAL A 236 -6.71 25.65 10.99
CA VAL A 236 -5.42 25.16 10.44
C VAL A 236 -5.56 23.73 9.95
N GLY A 237 -6.17 22.85 10.75
CA GLY A 237 -6.35 21.45 10.38
C GLY A 237 -7.24 21.25 9.15
N VAL A 238 -8.35 21.98 9.06
CA VAL A 238 -9.22 21.99 7.87
C VAL A 238 -8.46 22.51 6.65
N GLY A 239 -7.71 23.62 6.78
CA GLY A 239 -6.89 24.16 5.69
C GLY A 239 -5.85 23.16 5.18
N MET A 240 -5.13 22.49 6.10
CA MET A 240 -4.17 21.44 5.77
C MET A 240 -4.85 20.22 5.12
N ALA A 241 -6.03 19.81 5.60
CA ALA A 241 -6.77 18.69 5.07
C ALA A 241 -7.25 18.96 3.63
N ILE A 242 -7.69 20.19 3.34
CA ILE A 242 -8.03 20.63 1.98
C ILE A 242 -6.79 20.60 1.09
N MET A 243 -5.67 21.16 1.54
CA MET A 243 -4.42 21.16 0.75
C MET A 243 -3.94 19.74 0.45
N ALA A 244 -4.06 18.82 1.42
CA ALA A 244 -3.75 17.42 1.21
C ALA A 244 -4.66 16.77 0.16
N THR A 245 -5.97 17.05 0.21
CA THR A 245 -6.96 16.56 -0.77
C THR A 245 -6.71 17.14 -2.17
N LEU A 246 -6.40 18.42 -2.30
CA LEU A 246 -6.08 19.05 -3.58
C LEU A 246 -4.82 18.46 -4.21
N LYS A 247 -3.78 18.22 -3.40
CA LYS A 247 -2.55 17.57 -3.85
C LYS A 247 -2.83 16.13 -4.32
N TYR A 248 -3.60 15.37 -3.54
CA TYR A 248 -4.03 14.03 -3.90
C TYR A 248 -4.73 13.96 -5.25
N GLU A 249 -5.63 14.90 -5.52
CA GLU A 249 -6.36 14.94 -6.79
C GLU A 249 -5.48 15.36 -7.98
N ARG A 250 -4.53 16.29 -7.77
CA ARG A 250 -3.55 16.69 -8.80
C ARG A 250 -2.64 15.52 -9.16
N ASP A 251 -2.10 14.82 -8.17
CA ASP A 251 -1.21 13.68 -8.36
C ASP A 251 -1.96 12.52 -9.05
N GLY A 252 -3.21 12.26 -8.67
CA GLY A 252 -4.05 11.26 -9.32
C GLY A 252 -4.37 11.59 -10.78
N ARG A 253 -4.68 12.85 -11.10
CA ARG A 253 -4.90 13.28 -12.49
C ARG A 253 -3.64 13.20 -13.34
N ARG A 254 -2.48 13.51 -12.76
CA ARG A 254 -1.19 13.42 -13.45
C ARG A 254 -0.90 11.97 -13.88
N GLN A 255 -1.06 11.01 -12.98
CA GLN A 255 -0.85 9.59 -13.30
C GLN A 255 -1.83 9.07 -14.36
N LEU A 256 -3.08 9.51 -14.33
CA LEU A 256 -4.06 9.15 -15.36
C LEU A 256 -3.67 9.70 -16.74
N ARG A 257 -3.14 10.93 -16.81
CA ARG A 257 -2.66 11.53 -18.06
C ARG A 257 -1.43 10.82 -18.61
N GLU A 258 -0.46 10.51 -17.75
CA GLU A 258 0.75 9.77 -18.13
C GLU A 258 0.43 8.37 -18.66
N ARG A 259 -0.52 7.66 -18.04
CA ARG A 259 -1.01 6.37 -18.55
C ARG A 259 -1.75 6.50 -19.89
N ALA A 260 -2.61 7.49 -20.04
CA ALA A 260 -3.32 7.72 -21.30
C ALA A 260 -2.34 8.06 -22.44
N ALA A 261 -1.31 8.86 -22.16
CA ALA A 261 -0.24 9.16 -23.11
C ALA A 261 0.58 7.91 -23.47
N ALA A 262 0.93 7.07 -22.48
CA ALA A 262 1.64 5.81 -22.71
C ALA A 262 0.80 4.81 -23.52
N ALA A 263 -0.51 4.71 -23.27
CA ALA A 263 -1.41 3.86 -24.05
C ALA A 263 -1.53 4.35 -25.51
N GLN A 264 -1.66 5.66 -25.74
CA GLN A 264 -1.69 6.24 -27.08
C GLN A 264 -0.35 6.07 -27.83
N ALA A 265 0.78 6.12 -27.12
CA ALA A 265 2.09 5.84 -27.71
C ALA A 265 2.27 4.35 -28.10
N ALA A 266 1.62 3.43 -27.36
CA ALA A 266 1.62 2.01 -27.69
C ALA A 266 0.68 1.65 -28.86
N ASP A 267 -0.41 2.39 -29.02
CA ASP A 267 -1.38 2.26 -30.14
C ASP A 267 -1.04 3.15 -31.36
N GLY A 268 0.09 3.86 -31.34
CA GLY A 268 0.56 4.67 -32.46
C GLY A 268 0.90 3.80 -33.69
N PRO A 269 0.75 4.31 -34.93
CA PRO A 269 0.54 3.47 -36.09
C PRO A 269 1.77 2.62 -36.42
N ALA A 270 1.59 1.30 -36.46
CA ALA A 270 2.35 0.47 -37.38
C ALA A 270 1.91 0.85 -38.80
N THR A 271 2.45 1.93 -39.34
CA THR A 271 2.19 2.31 -40.73
C THR A 271 3.47 2.80 -41.39
N GLY A 272 3.96 1.97 -42.31
CA GLY A 272 4.76 2.43 -43.45
C GLY A 272 6.25 2.08 -43.43
N ALA A 273 6.58 0.78 -43.46
CA ALA A 273 7.82 0.34 -44.10
C ALA A 273 7.79 -1.16 -44.45
N ASP A 274 6.70 -1.65 -45.06
CA ASP A 274 6.82 -2.83 -45.93
C ASP A 274 5.67 -2.85 -46.93
N THR A 275 5.96 -2.43 -48.16
CA THR A 275 5.31 -2.94 -49.37
C THR A 275 6.26 -2.64 -50.50
N GLY A 276 7.03 -3.66 -50.85
CA GLY A 276 7.96 -3.62 -51.96
C GLY A 276 7.27 -3.38 -53.30
N ALA A 277 8.02 -2.74 -54.18
CA ALA A 277 8.03 -2.94 -55.63
C ALA A 277 9.43 -2.55 -56.12
#